data_AF-A0A9D8ABK6-F1
#
_entry.id   AF-A0A9D8ABK6-F1
#
_cell.length_a   1.000
_cell.length_b   1.000
_cell.length_c   1.000
_cell.angle_alpha   90.00
_cell.angle_beta   90.00
_cell.angle_gamma   90.00
#
_symmetry.space_group_name_H-M   'P 1'
#
loop_
_entity.id
_entity.type
_entity.pdbx_description
1 polymer ?
#
loop_
_entity_poly.entity_id
_entity_poly.type
_entity_poly.pdbx_seq_one_letter_code
_entity_poly.pdbx_strand_id
1 'polypeptide(L)'
;MNIEQRFQQISQSNYEALDGDSFLAKLHGERQKRHMKKMGFINGVTAAVIVAVFGFVTLNQLTDDPAVYASNDLIPLEVMDEATEEYVYDLAGYLVDSSDDIWETLAFLDEIEFEPVATMNDGGIQ
;
A
#
# COMPACT_ATOMS: atom_id res chain seq x y z
N MET A 1 11.00 -13.10 -50.32
CA MET A 1 11.33 -14.51 -50.02
C MET A 1 10.75 -15.36 -51.14
N ASN A 2 11.58 -15.99 -51.97
CA ASN A 2 11.14 -16.68 -53.20
C ASN A 2 10.62 -18.08 -52.89
N ILE A 3 9.31 -18.22 -52.90
CA ILE A 3 8.60 -19.47 -52.61
C ILE A 3 8.81 -20.48 -53.74
N GLU A 4 8.87 -20.04 -55.01
CA GLU A 4 9.23 -20.87 -56.18
C GLU A 4 10.53 -21.65 -55.99
N GLN A 5 11.58 -20.97 -55.53
CA GLN A 5 12.91 -21.58 -55.39
C GLN A 5 12.90 -22.70 -54.35
N ARG A 6 12.10 -22.57 -53.28
CA ARG A 6 11.93 -23.63 -52.28
C ARG A 6 11.14 -24.81 -52.84
N PHE A 7 10.13 -24.54 -53.67
CA PHE A 7 9.30 -25.59 -54.27
C PHE A 7 10.10 -26.47 -55.25
N GLN A 8 10.96 -25.85 -56.06
CA GLN A 8 11.85 -26.58 -56.96
C GLN A 8 12.87 -27.45 -56.20
N GLN A 9 13.38 -26.94 -55.07
CA GLN A 9 14.34 -27.66 -54.24
C GLN A 9 13.75 -28.91 -53.58
N ILE A 10 12.49 -28.84 -53.15
CA ILE A 10 11.76 -29.97 -52.55
C ILE A 10 11.38 -31.01 -53.62
N SER A 11 11.07 -30.56 -54.84
CA SER A 11 10.72 -31.43 -55.97
C SER A 11 11.92 -32.24 -56.49
N GLN A 12 13.14 -31.69 -56.36
CA GLN A 12 14.38 -32.30 -56.85
C GLN A 12 15.12 -33.15 -55.81
N SER A 13 14.75 -33.11 -54.53
CA SER A 13 15.35 -33.95 -53.50
C SER A 13 14.84 -35.38 -53.58
N ASN A 14 15.73 -36.35 -53.77
CA ASN A 14 15.43 -37.78 -53.69
C ASN A 14 14.66 -38.08 -52.40
N TYR A 15 13.51 -38.76 -52.55
CA TYR A 15 12.65 -39.14 -51.43
C TYR A 15 13.32 -40.28 -50.64
N GLU A 16 14.15 -39.92 -49.67
CA GLU A 16 14.47 -40.81 -48.56
C GLU A 16 13.21 -41.00 -47.72
N ALA A 17 12.85 -42.25 -47.42
CA ALA A 17 11.74 -42.57 -46.55
C ALA A 17 11.94 -41.82 -45.22
N LEU A 18 11.00 -40.94 -44.89
CA LEU A 18 11.07 -40.07 -43.73
C LEU A 18 11.19 -40.94 -42.47
N ASP A 19 12.30 -40.81 -41.74
CA ASP A 19 12.49 -41.48 -40.46
C ASP A 19 11.43 -40.97 -39.45
N GLY A 20 10.45 -41.83 -39.17
CA GLY A 20 9.28 -41.50 -38.37
C GLY A 20 9.64 -41.06 -36.95
N ASP A 21 10.69 -41.65 -36.37
CA ASP A 21 11.15 -41.34 -35.02
C ASP A 21 11.79 -39.95 -34.96
N SER A 22 12.60 -39.59 -35.96
CA SER A 22 13.18 -38.25 -36.13
C SER A 22 12.11 -37.17 -36.35
N PHE A 23 11.06 -37.49 -37.11
CA PHE A 23 9.93 -36.59 -37.31
C PHE A 23 9.15 -36.33 -36.01
N LEU A 24 8.80 -37.40 -35.28
CA LEU A 24 8.09 -37.29 -33.99
C LEU A 24 8.92 -36.52 -32.96
N ALA A 25 10.22 -36.80 -32.86
CA ALA A 25 11.12 -36.09 -31.96
C ALA A 25 11.17 -34.57 -32.25
N LYS A 26 11.28 -34.18 -33.53
CA LYS A 26 11.21 -32.76 -33.93
C LYS A 26 9.87 -32.13 -33.60
N LEU A 27 8.75 -32.82 -33.91
CA LEU A 27 7.41 -32.33 -33.62
C LEU A 27 7.20 -32.03 -32.13
N HIS A 28 7.62 -32.94 -31.26
CA HIS A 28 7.54 -32.76 -29.81
C HIS A 28 8.45 -31.62 -29.33
N GLY A 29 9.69 -31.55 -29.83
CA GLY A 29 10.61 -30.46 -29.51
C GLY A 29 10.08 -29.08 -29.91
N GLU A 30 9.48 -28.96 -31.10
CA GLU A 30 8.85 -27.72 -31.55
C GLU A 30 7.64 -27.34 -30.70
N ARG A 31 6.78 -28.31 -30.36
CA ARG A 31 5.59 -28.08 -29.51
C ARG A 31 5.99 -27.60 -28.12
N GLN A 32 7.02 -28.20 -27.52
CA GLN A 32 7.53 -27.80 -26.21
C GLN A 32 8.14 -26.39 -26.26
N LYS A 33 8.95 -26.06 -27.28
CA LYS A 33 9.47 -24.70 -27.47
C LYS A 33 8.37 -23.65 -27.58
N ARG A 34 7.30 -23.94 -28.34
CA ARG A 34 6.16 -23.01 -28.45
C ARG A 34 5.42 -22.84 -27.12
N HIS A 35 5.25 -23.93 -26.37
CA HIS A 35 4.65 -23.86 -25.03
C HIS A 35 5.47 -23.00 -24.08
N MET A 36 6.78 -23.24 -23.98
CA MET A 36 7.67 -22.44 -23.13
C MET A 36 7.68 -20.96 -23.50
N LYS A 37 7.67 -20.64 -24.80
CA LYS A 37 7.65 -19.25 -25.28
C LYS A 37 6.34 -18.54 -24.94
N LYS A 38 5.20 -19.23 -25.05
CA LYS A 38 3.89 -18.72 -24.62
C LYS A 38 3.84 -18.54 -23.10
N MET A 39 4.36 -19.49 -22.34
CA MET A 39 4.36 -19.46 -20.88
C MET A 39 5.24 -18.33 -20.34
N GLY A 40 6.41 -18.08 -20.95
CA GLY A 40 7.27 -16.94 -20.61
C GLY A 40 6.58 -15.60 -20.86
N PHE A 41 5.86 -15.46 -21.97
CA PHE A 41 5.08 -14.25 -22.25
C PHE A 41 3.93 -14.07 -21.26
N ILE A 42 3.16 -15.12 -20.97
CA ILE A 42 2.06 -15.08 -19.99
C ILE A 42 2.59 -14.68 -18.61
N ASN A 43 3.65 -15.33 -18.13
CA ASN A 43 4.25 -15.01 -16.83
C ASN A 43 4.74 -13.56 -16.77
N GLY A 44 5.35 -13.05 -17.84
CA GLY A 44 5.79 -11.66 -17.92
C GLY A 44 4.62 -10.68 -17.85
N VAL A 45 3.54 -10.94 -18.60
CA VAL A 45 2.31 -10.13 -18.57
C VAL A 45 1.67 -10.17 -17.18
N THR A 46 1.56 -11.35 -16.57
CA THR A 46 1.00 -11.52 -15.23
C THR A 46 1.80 -10.74 -14.18
N ALA A 47 3.14 -10.82 -14.22
CA ALA A 47 3.99 -10.06 -13.30
C ALA A 47 3.81 -8.54 -13.47
N ALA A 48 3.73 -8.06 -14.72
CA ALA A 48 3.50 -6.64 -15.00
C ALA A 48 2.14 -6.15 -14.47
N VAL A 49 1.08 -6.97 -14.63
CA VAL A 49 -0.25 -6.67 -14.08
C VAL A 49 -0.21 -6.60 -12.56
N ILE A 50 0.47 -7.54 -11.89
CA ILE A 50 0.62 -7.54 -10.43
C ILE A 50 1.30 -6.25 -9.98
N VAL A 51 2.43 -5.89 -10.58
CA VAL A 51 3.16 -4.65 -10.24
C VAL A 51 2.30 -3.41 -10.46
N ALA A 52 1.53 -3.36 -11.56
CA ALA A 52 0.65 -2.24 -11.85
C ALA A 52 -0.49 -2.10 -10.81
N VAL A 53 -1.10 -3.22 -10.40
CA VAL A 53 -2.17 -3.23 -9.38
C VAL A 53 -1.62 -2.79 -8.03
N PHE A 54 -0.51 -3.38 -7.57
CA PHE A 54 0.10 -2.99 -6.31
C PHE A 54 0.58 -1.54 -6.32
N GLY A 55 1.21 -1.09 -7.43
CA GLY A 55 1.61 0.30 -7.59
C GLY A 55 0.43 1.26 -7.52
N PHE A 56 -0.68 0.94 -8.19
CA PHE A 56 -1.90 1.75 -8.14
C PHE A 56 -2.51 1.80 -6.74
N VAL A 57 -2.61 0.66 -6.04
CA VAL A 57 -3.12 0.61 -4.66
C VAL A 57 -2.24 1.41 -3.69
N THR A 58 -0.91 1.33 -3.81
CA THR A 58 0.02 2.10 -2.97
C THR A 58 -0.09 3.60 -3.24
N LEU A 59 -0.23 4.02 -4.50
CA LEU A 59 -0.40 5.44 -4.85
C LEU A 59 -1.75 5.98 -4.37
N ASN A 60 -2.82 5.19 -4.39
CA ASN A 60 -4.12 5.62 -3.85
C ASN A 60 -4.10 5.73 -2.32
N GLN A 61 -3.28 4.94 -1.62
CA GLN A 61 -3.08 5.13 -0.16
C GLN A 61 -2.36 6.45 0.16
N LEU A 62 -1.58 7.01 -0.77
CA LEU A 62 -1.00 8.35 -0.62
C LEU A 62 -2.03 9.49 -0.77
N THR A 63 -3.29 9.17 -1.10
CA THR A 63 -4.36 10.16 -1.25
C THR A 63 -5.05 10.49 0.08
N ASP A 64 -4.85 9.67 1.12
CA ASP A 64 -5.12 10.14 2.49
C ASP A 64 -4.14 11.28 2.77
N ASP A 65 -4.70 12.46 3.01
CA ASP A 65 -3.95 13.70 3.16
C ASP A 65 -2.88 13.50 4.25
N PRO A 66 -1.58 13.44 3.90
CA PRO A 66 -0.53 13.29 4.89
C PRO A 66 -0.50 14.48 5.84
N ALA A 67 -1.12 15.61 5.46
CA ALA A 67 -1.32 16.72 6.37
C ALA A 67 -2.27 16.37 7.50
N VAL A 68 -3.30 15.53 7.35
CA VAL A 68 -4.25 15.23 8.45
C VAL A 68 -3.58 14.44 9.58
N TYR A 69 -2.69 13.50 9.26
CA TYR A 69 -1.96 12.72 10.26
C TYR A 69 -0.67 13.39 10.73
N ALA A 70 0.04 14.13 9.86
CA ALA A 70 1.20 14.90 10.26
C ALA A 70 0.82 16.22 10.98
N SER A 71 -0.39 16.76 10.75
CA SER A 71 -0.80 18.04 11.32
C SER A 71 -1.00 17.95 12.81
N ASN A 72 -1.53 16.85 13.34
CA ASN A 72 -1.70 16.76 14.80
C ASN A 72 -0.36 16.84 15.54
N ASP A 73 0.72 16.34 14.94
CA ASP A 73 2.08 16.43 15.49
C ASP A 73 2.74 17.81 15.28
N LEU A 74 2.21 18.63 14.36
CA LEU A 74 2.80 19.92 13.95
C LEU A 74 1.95 21.13 14.34
N ILE A 75 0.77 20.93 14.92
CA ILE A 75 -0.03 22.01 15.50
C ILE A 75 0.69 22.42 16.80
N PRO A 76 1.14 23.69 16.92
CA PRO A 76 1.72 24.17 18.15
C PRO A 76 0.67 24.03 19.26
N LEU A 77 1.04 23.34 20.34
CA LEU A 77 0.24 23.29 21.56
C LEU A 77 -0.10 24.72 21.98
N GLU A 78 -1.39 25.05 21.98
CA GLU A 78 -1.88 26.32 22.49
C GLU A 78 -1.86 26.23 24.01
N VAL A 79 -0.72 26.60 24.58
CA VAL A 79 -0.54 26.63 26.03
C VAL A 79 -1.30 27.83 26.58
N MET A 80 -2.23 27.56 27.49
CA MET A 80 -2.98 28.57 28.22
C MET A 80 -2.01 29.42 29.04
N ASP A 81 -2.27 30.73 29.16
CA ASP A 81 -1.45 31.57 30.04
C ASP A 81 -1.64 31.17 31.52
N GLU A 82 -0.59 31.35 32.33
CA GLU A 82 -0.54 30.90 33.74
C GLU A 82 -1.74 31.39 34.57
N ALA A 83 -2.22 32.62 34.35
CA ALA A 83 -3.33 33.18 35.12
C ALA A 83 -4.68 32.54 34.74
N THR A 84 -4.88 32.28 33.44
CA THR A 84 -6.07 31.56 32.97
C THR A 84 -6.02 30.09 33.39
N GLU A 85 -4.85 29.46 33.39
CA GLU A 85 -4.66 28.08 33.86
C GLU A 85 -5.02 27.93 35.34
N GLU A 86 -4.49 28.79 36.20
CA GLU A 86 -4.80 28.79 37.64
C GLU A 86 -6.31 28.96 37.87
N TYR A 87 -6.95 29.90 37.17
CA TYR A 87 -8.40 30.12 37.24
C TYR A 87 -9.22 28.89 36.83
N VAL A 88 -8.79 28.20 35.77
CA VAL A 88 -9.46 27.00 35.24
C VAL A 88 -9.32 25.82 36.20
N TYR A 89 -8.16 25.64 36.85
CA TYR A 89 -8.00 24.64 37.91
C TYR A 89 -8.85 24.94 39.15
N ASP A 90 -8.88 26.19 39.60
CA ASP A 90 -9.70 26.61 40.74
C ASP A 90 -11.19 26.37 40.45
N LEU A 91 -11.63 26.64 39.23
CA LEU A 91 -13.00 26.38 38.80
C LEU A 91 -13.31 24.89 38.79
N ALA A 92 -12.41 24.04 38.29
CA ALA A 92 -12.58 22.59 38.30
C ALA A 92 -12.66 22.05 39.74
N GLY A 93 -11.78 22.52 40.63
CA GLY A 93 -11.83 22.19 42.06
C GLY A 93 -13.13 22.63 42.71
N TYR A 94 -13.58 23.86 42.43
CA TYR A 94 -14.87 24.37 42.91
C TYR A 94 -16.04 23.52 42.42
N LEU A 95 -16.05 23.11 41.15
CA LEU A 95 -17.12 22.28 40.59
C LEU A 95 -17.18 20.91 41.28
N VAL A 96 -16.03 20.28 41.55
CA VAL A 96 -15.99 19.01 42.29
C VAL A 96 -16.47 19.18 43.73
N ASP A 97 -16.02 20.25 44.41
CA ASP A 97 -16.35 20.50 45.82
C ASP A 97 -17.80 20.95 46.05
N SER A 98 -18.40 21.63 45.07
CA SER A 98 -19.76 22.18 45.14
C SER A 98 -20.83 21.31 44.50
N SER A 99 -20.45 20.24 43.78
CA SER A 99 -21.40 19.39 43.07
C SER A 99 -22.12 18.41 44.00
N ASP A 100 -23.44 18.31 43.80
CA ASP A 100 -24.28 17.28 44.41
C ASP A 100 -24.08 15.90 43.76
N ASP A 101 -23.60 15.84 42.51
CA ASP A 101 -23.26 14.61 41.76
C ASP A 101 -21.86 14.70 41.15
N ILE A 102 -20.89 14.15 41.88
CA ILE A 102 -19.48 14.14 41.49
C ILE A 102 -19.26 13.38 40.18
N TRP A 103 -20.08 12.36 39.85
CA TRP A 103 -19.89 11.58 38.63
C TRP A 103 -20.31 12.37 37.38
N GLU A 104 -21.37 13.18 37.48
CA GLU A 104 -21.78 14.10 36.43
C GLU A 104 -20.70 15.17 36.20
N THR A 105 -20.11 15.70 37.27
CA THR A 105 -19.02 16.66 37.18
C THR A 105 -17.75 16.06 36.57
N LEU A 106 -17.39 14.83 36.94
CA LEU A 106 -16.25 14.13 36.34
C LEU A 106 -16.49 13.82 34.86
N ALA A 107 -17.70 13.45 34.48
CA ALA A 107 -18.06 13.23 33.07
C ALA A 107 -17.98 14.54 32.26
N PHE A 108 -18.40 15.66 32.84
CA PHE A 108 -18.26 16.98 32.22
C PHE A 108 -16.79 17.39 32.05
N LEU A 109 -15.94 17.17 33.07
CA LEU A 109 -14.51 17.46 32.97
C LEU A 109 -13.80 16.59 31.93
N ASP A 110 -14.20 15.32 31.79
CA ASP A 110 -13.73 14.42 30.74
C ASP A 110 -14.21 14.87 29.34
N GLU A 111 -15.46 15.29 29.21
CA GLU A 111 -16.05 15.78 27.94
C GLU A 111 -15.33 17.02 27.39
N ILE A 112 -14.86 17.92 28.27
CA ILE A 112 -14.08 19.10 27.85
C ILE A 112 -12.58 18.82 27.72
N GLU A 113 -12.17 17.55 27.79
CA GLU A 113 -10.77 17.12 27.74
C GLU A 113 -9.89 17.88 28.75
N PHE A 114 -10.38 18.02 29.99
CA PHE A 114 -9.64 18.67 31.07
C PHE A 114 -8.42 17.82 31.45
N GLU A 115 -7.29 18.05 30.78
CA GLU A 115 -6.02 17.44 31.12
C GLU A 115 -5.17 18.37 31.98
N PRO A 116 -4.55 17.89 33.07
CA PRO A 116 -3.52 18.66 33.74
C PRO A 116 -2.34 18.81 32.77
N VAL A 117 -1.90 20.05 32.51
CA VAL A 117 -0.77 20.35 31.60
C VAL A 117 0.49 19.54 31.95
N ALA A 118 0.64 19.14 33.23
CA ALA A 118 1.73 18.31 33.72
C ALA A 118 1.77 16.85 33.18
N THR A 119 0.71 16.34 32.53
CA THR A 119 0.73 14.99 31.93
C THR A 119 1.07 14.98 30.45
N MET A 120 1.16 16.14 29.80
CA MET A 120 1.81 16.23 28.50
C MET A 120 3.31 16.08 28.73
N ASN A 121 3.85 14.99 28.19
CA ASN A 121 5.28 14.70 28.10
C ASN A 121 6.03 15.91 27.52
N ASP A 122 6.42 16.85 28.38
CA ASP A 122 7.38 17.88 28.07
C ASP A 122 8.65 17.13 27.69
N GLY A 123 8.98 17.15 26.40
CA GLY A 123 9.98 16.33 25.74
C GLY A 123 11.41 16.59 26.17
N GLY A 124 11.68 16.74 27.47
CA GLY A 124 12.98 16.75 28.10
C GLY A 124 13.80 17.99 27.77
N ILE A 125 13.24 19.19 27.92
CA ILE A 125 14.02 20.44 27.83
C ILE A 125 13.69 21.37 29.00
N GLN A 126 14.41 21.12 30.11
CA GLN A 126 14.74 22.12 31.12
C GLN A 126 15.74 23.14 30.60
#